data_AF-A0A0C4EIM7-F1
#
_entry.id   AF-A0A0C4EIM7-F1
#
_cell.length_a   1.000
_cell.length_b   1.000
_cell.length_c   1.000
_cell.angle_alpha   90.00
_cell.angle_beta   90.00
_cell.angle_gamma   90.00
#
_symmetry.space_group_name_H-M   'P 1'
#
loop_
_entity.id
_entity.type
_entity.pdbx_description
1 polymer ?
#
loop_
_entity_poly.entity_id
_entity_poly.type
_entity_poly.pdbx_seq_one_letter_code
_entity_poly.pdbx_strand_id
1 'polypeptide(L)'
;MNQDRSRLVKLAITACVVPAYLGGYLVTADTASLRSKFSTLGIDAVFPGDSDYDKFAASFNRRLSYKPAAIAFPNNTDAVASAVKLGVQEKLRLSARSGGHSYAAYGLSGTDGALVIDLQRMKQVSVDSSNGEAVIGTGIRLGDIALALNDQGGRALPHGLCPLVGLGGHAAFGGYGFTSRQWGLTLDKIISHEVVLGDGSIVTASKTSNPDLFWVRSPGIRRILRDYDRDSLPDRNGA
;
A
#
# COMPACT_ATOMS: atom_id res chain seq x y z
N MET A 1 6.06 34.53 3.30
CA MET A 1 6.72 33.70 2.27
C MET A 1 5.65 32.88 1.57
N ASN A 2 5.10 33.41 0.47
CA ASN A 2 4.03 32.79 -0.30
C ASN A 2 4.62 31.60 -1.08
N GLN A 3 4.52 30.38 -0.54
CA GLN A 3 4.88 29.18 -1.29
C GLN A 3 3.68 28.71 -2.10
N ASP A 4 3.91 28.71 -3.41
CA ASP A 4 2.99 28.32 -4.47
C ASP A 4 2.47 26.88 -4.26
N ARG A 5 1.16 26.76 -3.99
CA ARG A 5 0.46 25.47 -3.80
C ARG A 5 0.38 24.65 -5.10
N SER A 6 0.81 25.22 -6.22
CA SER A 6 0.82 24.57 -7.55
C SER A 6 1.72 23.34 -7.65
N ARG A 7 2.63 23.10 -6.68
CA ARG A 7 3.62 22.00 -6.71
C ARG A 7 3.19 20.72 -5.99
N LEU A 8 2.03 20.71 -5.35
CA LEU A 8 1.52 19.55 -4.60
C LEU A 8 0.80 18.58 -5.54
N VAL A 9 1.25 17.33 -5.48
CA VAL A 9 0.75 16.27 -6.34
C VAL A 9 -0.40 15.55 -5.68
N LYS A 10 -1.49 15.37 -6.43
CA LYS A 10 -2.59 14.49 -6.06
C LYS A 10 -2.21 13.06 -6.47
N LEU A 11 -2.23 12.16 -5.50
CA LEU A 11 -1.75 10.78 -5.63
C LEU A 11 -2.90 9.87 -6.07
N ALA A 12 -2.67 9.05 -7.09
CA ALA A 12 -3.46 7.87 -7.41
C ALA A 12 -2.66 6.62 -7.03
N ILE A 13 -3.13 5.80 -6.07
CA ILE A 13 -2.43 4.57 -5.65
C ILE A 13 -2.96 3.38 -6.43
N THR A 14 -2.08 2.61 -7.06
CA THR A 14 -2.48 1.35 -7.71
C THR A 14 -2.35 0.17 -6.74
N ALA A 15 -3.49 -0.47 -6.43
CA ALA A 15 -3.73 -1.65 -5.59
C ALA A 15 -3.68 -1.46 -4.05
N CYS A 16 -4.85 -1.52 -3.40
CA CYS A 16 -5.06 -1.81 -1.98
C CYS A 16 -5.80 -3.14 -1.85
N VAL A 17 -5.40 -4.04 -0.94
CA VAL A 17 -6.05 -5.33 -0.69
C VAL A 17 -6.68 -5.30 0.69
N VAL A 18 -7.99 -5.56 0.79
CA VAL A 18 -8.71 -5.66 2.07
C VAL A 18 -8.64 -7.12 2.56
N PRO A 19 -8.09 -7.41 3.75
CA PRO A 19 -8.02 -8.78 4.26
C PRO A 19 -9.39 -9.26 4.73
N ALA A 20 -9.90 -10.36 4.15
CA ALA A 20 -11.01 -11.12 4.69
C ALA A 20 -10.49 -12.15 5.72
N TYR A 21 -11.10 -12.19 6.91
CA TYR A 21 -10.80 -13.20 7.93
C TYR A 21 -11.64 -14.46 7.69
N LEU A 22 -11.00 -15.54 7.25
CA LEU A 22 -11.55 -16.90 7.31
C LEU A 22 -10.77 -17.68 8.37
N GLY A 23 -11.48 -18.19 9.37
CA GLY A 23 -10.92 -19.03 10.41
C GLY A 23 -10.75 -20.47 9.94
N GLY A 24 -9.62 -21.08 10.32
CA GLY A 24 -9.48 -22.54 10.43
C GLY A 24 -8.60 -23.24 9.39
N TYR A 25 -7.62 -23.98 9.92
CA TYR A 25 -6.72 -24.99 9.33
C TYR A 25 -5.53 -24.51 8.48
N LEU A 26 -4.34 -24.57 9.09
CA LEU A 26 -3.05 -24.63 8.41
C LEU A 26 -2.99 -25.93 7.60
N VAL A 27 -3.48 -25.92 6.37
CA VAL A 27 -3.04 -26.89 5.36
C VAL A 27 -1.65 -26.42 4.94
N THR A 28 -0.64 -27.26 5.10
CA THR A 28 0.64 -27.05 4.41
C THR A 28 0.31 -27.03 2.93
N ALA A 29 0.25 -25.84 2.33
CA ALA A 29 -0.10 -25.71 0.93
C ALA A 29 0.86 -26.58 0.12
N ASP A 30 0.31 -27.40 -0.78
CA ASP A 30 1.13 -28.18 -1.70
C ASP A 30 1.96 -27.20 -2.53
N THR A 31 3.24 -27.10 -2.17
CA THR A 31 4.17 -26.14 -2.72
C THR A 31 4.38 -26.39 -4.22
N ALA A 32 4.32 -27.66 -4.67
CA ALA A 32 4.44 -28.00 -6.07
C ALA A 32 3.21 -27.52 -6.87
N SER A 33 2.01 -27.74 -6.32
CA SER A 33 0.75 -27.26 -6.91
C SER A 33 0.70 -25.72 -6.99
N LEU A 34 1.02 -25.02 -5.90
CA LEU A 34 1.08 -23.55 -5.91
C LEU A 34 2.10 -23.01 -6.91
N ARG A 35 3.30 -23.61 -6.96
CA ARG A 35 4.35 -23.23 -7.92
C ARG A 35 3.86 -23.35 -9.36
N SER A 36 3.21 -24.47 -9.70
CA SER A 36 2.64 -24.68 -11.03
C SER A 36 1.57 -23.63 -11.37
N LYS A 37 0.69 -23.31 -10.41
CA LYS A 37 -0.36 -22.29 -10.61
C LYS A 37 0.23 -20.89 -10.83
N PHE A 38 1.20 -20.46 -10.03
CA PHE A 38 1.88 -19.18 -10.24
C PHE A 38 2.64 -19.12 -11.57
N SER A 39 3.32 -20.20 -11.96
CA SER A 39 3.97 -20.32 -13.26
C SER A 39 2.96 -20.19 -14.41
N THR A 40 1.79 -20.81 -14.29
CA THR A 40 0.71 -20.72 -15.30
C THR A 40 0.16 -19.31 -15.43
N LEU A 41 0.10 -18.57 -14.31
CA LEU A 41 -0.32 -17.17 -14.28
C LEU A 41 0.79 -16.21 -14.78
N GLY A 42 2.00 -16.68 -15.02
CA GLY A 42 3.14 -15.83 -15.39
C GLY A 42 3.57 -14.88 -14.25
N ILE A 43 3.35 -15.28 -13.00
CA ILE A 43 3.67 -14.48 -11.81
C ILE A 43 4.84 -15.15 -11.09
N ASP A 44 5.97 -14.47 -11.00
CA ASP A 44 7.10 -14.96 -10.22
C ASP A 44 6.72 -15.09 -8.75
N ALA A 45 7.11 -16.20 -8.13
CA ALA A 45 6.94 -16.44 -6.72
C ALA A 45 8.12 -17.24 -6.17
N VAL A 46 8.43 -17.02 -4.89
CA VAL A 46 9.38 -17.85 -4.13
C VAL A 46 8.64 -18.65 -3.08
N PHE A 47 9.17 -19.83 -2.79
CA PHE A 47 8.56 -20.82 -1.90
C PHE A 47 9.58 -21.33 -0.88
N PRO A 48 9.13 -21.89 0.26
CA PRO A 48 10.02 -22.54 1.20
C PRO A 48 10.97 -23.54 0.50
N GLY A 49 12.27 -23.39 0.73
CA GLY A 49 13.32 -24.19 0.09
C GLY A 49 14.02 -23.53 -1.11
N ASP A 50 13.45 -22.46 -1.68
CA ASP A 50 14.12 -21.66 -2.70
C ASP A 50 15.26 -20.82 -2.08
N SER A 51 16.36 -20.62 -2.81
CA SER A 51 17.55 -19.91 -2.30
C SER A 51 17.26 -18.47 -1.85
N ASP A 52 16.33 -17.79 -2.51
CA ASP A 52 15.94 -16.41 -2.18
C ASP A 52 14.79 -16.30 -1.18
N TYR A 53 14.18 -17.43 -0.77
CA TYR A 53 12.99 -17.41 0.06
C TYR A 53 13.22 -16.69 1.39
N ASP A 54 14.28 -17.03 2.13
CA ASP A 54 14.55 -16.44 3.45
C ASP A 54 14.79 -14.93 3.37
N LYS A 55 15.42 -14.46 2.29
CA LYS A 55 15.62 -13.04 2.02
C LYS A 55 14.29 -12.29 1.91
N PHE A 56 13.33 -12.85 1.18
CA PHE A 56 12.01 -12.21 0.99
C PHE A 56 11.07 -12.46 2.18
N ALA A 57 11.20 -13.57 2.89
CA ALA A 57 10.46 -13.86 4.12
C ALA A 57 10.96 -13.06 5.33
N ALA A 58 12.16 -12.47 5.25
CA ALA A 58 12.70 -11.64 6.33
C ALA A 58 11.80 -10.44 6.65
N SER A 59 11.53 -10.27 7.94
CA SER A 59 10.84 -9.11 8.49
C SER A 59 11.82 -7.97 8.78
N PHE A 60 11.31 -6.73 8.76
CA PHE A 60 12.07 -5.59 9.25
C PHE A 60 12.40 -5.72 10.75
N ASN A 61 11.40 -6.10 11.56
CA ASN A 61 11.59 -6.35 12.98
C ASN A 61 12.03 -7.80 13.22
N ARG A 62 13.34 -8.01 13.39
CA ARG A 62 13.95 -9.33 13.59
C ARG A 62 13.43 -10.12 14.81
N ARG A 63 12.69 -9.49 15.72
CA ARG A 63 11.99 -10.19 16.83
C ARG A 63 10.84 -11.07 16.32
N LEU A 64 10.31 -10.77 15.15
CA LEU A 64 9.15 -11.45 14.56
C LEU A 64 9.59 -12.17 13.29
N SER A 65 9.33 -13.46 13.20
CA SER A 65 9.60 -14.26 12.01
C SER A 65 8.36 -15.05 11.66
N TYR A 66 8.01 -15.07 10.38
CA TYR A 66 6.87 -15.80 9.85
C TYR A 66 7.30 -16.55 8.59
N LYS A 67 6.62 -17.66 8.29
CA LYS A 67 6.89 -18.53 7.15
C LYS A 67 5.70 -18.51 6.19
N PRO A 68 5.64 -17.58 5.22
CA PRO A 68 4.65 -17.60 4.16
C PRO A 68 4.61 -18.94 3.40
N ALA A 69 3.43 -19.34 2.92
CA ALA A 69 3.30 -20.48 2.01
C ALA A 69 3.94 -20.16 0.65
N ALA A 70 3.84 -18.90 0.21
CA ALA A 70 4.47 -18.36 -0.97
C ALA A 70 4.59 -16.84 -0.86
N ILE A 71 5.56 -16.26 -1.59
CA ILE A 71 5.70 -14.82 -1.77
C ILE A 71 5.66 -14.55 -3.27
N ALA A 72 4.58 -13.94 -3.75
CA ALA A 72 4.36 -13.63 -5.16
C ALA A 72 4.77 -12.18 -5.49
N PHE A 73 5.29 -11.96 -6.69
CA PHE A 73 5.81 -10.66 -7.15
C PHE A 73 5.09 -10.19 -8.42
N PRO A 74 3.80 -9.80 -8.32
CA PRO A 74 3.09 -9.22 -9.45
C PRO A 74 3.74 -7.90 -9.90
N ASN A 75 3.67 -7.63 -11.20
CA ASN A 75 4.24 -6.41 -11.81
C ASN A 75 3.17 -5.42 -12.30
N ASN A 76 1.89 -5.79 -12.24
CA ASN A 76 0.74 -4.97 -12.61
C ASN A 76 -0.51 -5.40 -11.82
N THR A 77 -1.61 -4.66 -11.96
CA THR A 77 -2.83 -4.89 -11.19
C THR A 77 -3.54 -6.19 -11.56
N ASP A 78 -3.55 -6.60 -12.83
CA ASP A 78 -4.15 -7.85 -13.26
C ASP A 78 -3.43 -9.08 -12.65
N ALA A 79 -2.12 -8.99 -12.51
CA ALA A 79 -1.31 -9.99 -11.81
C ALA A 79 -1.63 -10.00 -10.29
N VAL A 80 -1.85 -8.84 -9.67
CA VAL A 80 -2.34 -8.78 -8.28
C VAL A 80 -3.72 -9.45 -8.16
N ALA A 81 -4.66 -9.14 -9.06
CA ALA A 81 -5.99 -9.74 -9.09
C ALA A 81 -5.94 -11.25 -9.24
N SER A 82 -5.08 -11.74 -10.14
CA SER A 82 -4.84 -13.18 -10.34
C SER A 82 -4.26 -13.85 -9.09
N ALA A 83 -3.28 -13.22 -8.43
CA ALA A 83 -2.71 -13.73 -7.17
C ALA A 83 -3.74 -13.74 -6.02
N VAL A 84 -4.60 -12.73 -5.92
CA VAL A 84 -5.70 -12.68 -4.94
C VAL A 84 -6.70 -13.81 -5.20
N LYS A 85 -7.17 -13.98 -6.43
CA LYS A 85 -8.08 -15.07 -6.81
C LYS A 85 -7.50 -16.43 -6.47
N LEU A 86 -6.23 -16.66 -6.82
CA LEU A 86 -5.54 -17.89 -6.50
C LEU A 86 -5.48 -18.11 -4.99
N GLY A 87 -5.04 -17.13 -4.21
CA GLY A 87 -4.97 -17.31 -2.76
C GLY A 87 -6.33 -17.55 -2.11
N VAL A 88 -7.42 -16.96 -2.62
CA VAL A 88 -8.79 -17.27 -2.17
C VAL A 88 -9.21 -18.70 -2.54
N GLN A 89 -8.94 -19.14 -3.77
CA GLN A 89 -9.21 -20.52 -4.22
C GLN A 89 -8.47 -21.55 -3.35
N GLU A 90 -7.22 -21.25 -3.00
CA GLU A 90 -6.37 -22.10 -2.16
C GLU A 90 -6.63 -21.91 -0.65
N LYS A 91 -7.61 -21.07 -0.28
CA LYS A 91 -7.99 -20.77 1.11
C LYS A 91 -6.81 -20.26 1.96
N LEU A 92 -5.91 -19.52 1.34
CA LEU A 92 -4.77 -18.91 2.01
C LEU A 92 -5.13 -17.54 2.54
N ARG A 93 -4.61 -17.21 3.73
CA ARG A 93 -4.66 -15.84 4.22
C ARG A 93 -3.78 -14.96 3.34
N LEU A 94 -4.32 -13.83 2.89
CA LEU A 94 -3.60 -12.89 2.03
C LEU A 94 -2.95 -11.78 2.86
N SER A 95 -1.76 -11.36 2.44
CA SER A 95 -1.12 -10.15 2.94
C SER A 95 -0.48 -9.38 1.80
N ALA A 96 -0.83 -8.10 1.66
CA ALA A 96 -0.13 -7.21 0.75
C ALA A 96 1.12 -6.65 1.43
N ARG A 97 2.25 -6.71 0.73
CA ARG A 97 3.53 -6.18 1.18
C ARG A 97 4.05 -5.15 0.20
N SER A 98 4.38 -3.97 0.73
CA SER A 98 5.12 -2.94 0.00
C SER A 98 6.52 -2.83 0.60
N GLY A 99 6.72 -1.90 1.54
CA GLY A 99 8.00 -1.62 2.22
C GLY A 99 8.58 -2.75 3.06
N GLY A 100 7.73 -3.66 3.57
CA GLY A 100 8.12 -4.61 4.62
C GLY A 100 8.42 -3.98 5.99
N HIS A 101 8.24 -2.66 6.15
CA HIS A 101 8.63 -1.87 7.33
C HIS A 101 7.66 -1.93 8.53
N SER A 102 6.66 -2.82 8.50
CA SER A 102 5.75 -2.98 9.63
C SER A 102 6.51 -3.47 10.86
N TYR A 103 6.39 -2.75 11.99
CA TYR A 103 7.02 -3.13 13.25
C TYR A 103 6.46 -4.43 13.83
N ALA A 104 5.23 -4.78 13.47
CA ALA A 104 4.57 -6.03 13.82
C ALA A 104 4.59 -7.05 12.66
N ALA A 105 5.38 -6.81 11.62
CA ALA A 105 5.51 -7.66 10.43
C ALA A 105 4.16 -8.01 9.75
N TYR A 106 3.21 -7.08 9.73
CA TYR A 106 1.89 -7.29 9.11
C TYR A 106 1.93 -7.52 7.59
N GLY A 107 3.00 -7.09 6.91
CA GLY A 107 3.26 -7.44 5.50
C GLY A 107 3.65 -8.91 5.28
N LEU A 108 3.86 -9.66 6.36
CA LEU A 108 4.00 -11.12 6.37
C LEU A 108 2.77 -11.78 7.02
N SER A 109 1.63 -11.10 7.01
CA SER A 109 0.36 -11.54 7.61
C SER A 109 0.29 -11.60 9.14
N GLY A 110 1.43 -11.66 9.83
CA GLY A 110 1.48 -11.88 11.28
C GLY A 110 1.22 -13.33 11.69
N THR A 111 1.22 -14.26 10.73
CA THR A 111 1.03 -15.71 10.92
C THR A 111 1.73 -16.47 9.81
N ASP A 112 2.09 -17.73 10.07
CA ASP A 112 2.63 -18.65 9.07
C ASP A 112 1.57 -19.09 8.05
N GLY A 113 2.02 -19.61 6.91
CA GLY A 113 1.18 -20.21 5.87
C GLY A 113 0.42 -19.23 4.99
N ALA A 114 0.63 -17.92 5.15
CA ALA A 114 -0.02 -16.91 4.34
C ALA A 114 0.55 -16.84 2.91
N LEU A 115 -0.26 -16.40 1.95
CA LEU A 115 0.21 -15.90 0.66
C LEU A 115 0.56 -14.42 0.82
N VAL A 116 1.84 -14.09 0.66
CA VAL A 116 2.31 -12.70 0.63
C VAL A 116 2.34 -12.23 -0.82
N ILE A 117 1.64 -11.14 -1.11
CA ILE A 117 1.66 -10.46 -2.40
C ILE A 117 2.61 -9.25 -2.24
N ASP A 118 3.85 -9.41 -2.69
CA ASP A 118 4.88 -8.38 -2.60
C ASP A 118 4.87 -7.49 -3.84
N LEU A 119 4.46 -6.24 -3.63
CA LEU A 119 4.19 -5.26 -4.64
C LEU A 119 5.44 -4.51 -5.08
N GLN A 120 6.65 -4.87 -4.59
CA GLN A 120 7.91 -4.14 -4.84
C GLN A 120 8.26 -3.91 -6.33
N ARG A 121 7.66 -4.67 -7.25
CA ARG A 121 7.85 -4.48 -8.71
C ARG A 121 6.96 -3.38 -9.30
N MET A 122 5.89 -2.99 -8.62
CA MET A 122 4.98 -1.91 -9.00
C MET A 122 5.50 -0.59 -8.43
N LYS A 123 6.55 -0.05 -9.06
CA LYS A 123 7.32 1.13 -8.59
C LYS A 123 7.34 2.31 -9.57
N GLN A 124 6.45 2.30 -10.56
CA GLN A 124 6.34 3.36 -11.57
C GLN A 124 5.92 4.70 -10.94
N VAL A 125 6.43 5.81 -11.49
CA VAL A 125 6.03 7.18 -11.15
C VAL A 125 5.83 7.94 -12.44
N SER A 126 4.64 8.50 -12.64
CA SER A 126 4.34 9.39 -13.76
C SER A 126 3.66 10.64 -13.23
N VAL A 127 4.19 11.82 -13.57
CA VAL A 127 3.62 13.13 -13.24
C VAL A 127 2.99 13.75 -14.48
N ASP A 128 1.71 14.10 -14.40
CA ASP A 128 1.04 14.92 -15.40
C ASP A 128 1.39 16.39 -15.17
N SER A 129 2.21 16.94 -16.07
CA SER A 129 2.67 18.33 -15.98
C SER A 129 1.54 19.37 -16.09
N SER A 130 0.41 19.03 -16.70
CA SER A 130 -0.69 19.97 -16.97
C SER A 130 -1.51 20.31 -15.71
N ASN A 131 -1.71 19.33 -14.83
CA ASN A 131 -2.53 19.45 -13.63
C ASN A 131 -1.75 19.16 -12.33
N GLY A 132 -0.50 18.70 -12.45
CA GLY A 132 0.37 18.36 -11.34
C GLY A 132 0.00 17.08 -10.61
N GLU A 133 -0.86 16.21 -11.17
CA GLU A 133 -1.22 14.93 -10.56
C GLU A 133 -0.16 13.86 -10.83
N ALA A 134 -0.06 12.83 -9.99
CA ALA A 134 0.84 11.72 -10.24
C ALA A 134 0.23 10.37 -9.93
N VAL A 135 0.57 9.42 -10.78
CA VAL A 135 0.27 8.01 -10.62
C VAL A 135 1.52 7.33 -10.10
N ILE A 136 1.42 6.71 -8.93
CA ILE A 136 2.56 6.09 -8.25
C ILE A 136 2.23 4.64 -7.89
N GLY A 137 3.11 3.74 -8.29
CA GLY A 137 3.03 2.33 -7.92
C GLY A 137 3.21 2.12 -6.42
N THR A 138 2.31 1.37 -5.80
CA THR A 138 2.25 1.17 -4.34
C THR A 138 3.48 0.50 -3.71
N GLY A 139 4.27 -0.21 -4.53
CA GLY A 139 5.49 -0.91 -4.10
C GLY A 139 6.71 -0.01 -3.91
N ILE A 140 6.67 1.21 -4.45
CA ILE A 140 7.80 2.14 -4.44
C ILE A 140 8.20 2.53 -3.01
N ARG A 141 9.48 2.87 -2.85
CA ARG A 141 10.04 3.37 -1.59
C ARG A 141 9.96 4.90 -1.50
N LEU A 142 9.87 5.46 -0.29
CA LEU A 142 9.74 6.90 -0.08
C LEU A 142 10.91 7.69 -0.66
N GLY A 143 12.14 7.14 -0.57
CA GLY A 143 13.32 7.78 -1.17
C GLY A 143 13.21 7.91 -2.69
N ASP A 144 12.78 6.84 -3.35
CA ASP A 144 12.61 6.81 -4.81
C ASP A 144 11.48 7.76 -5.26
N ILE A 145 10.40 7.89 -4.47
CA ILE A 145 9.34 8.87 -4.73
C ILE A 145 9.89 10.30 -4.70
N ALA A 146 10.66 10.65 -3.66
CA ALA A 146 11.19 11.99 -3.50
C ALA A 146 12.08 12.40 -4.68
N LEU A 147 12.94 11.49 -5.14
CA LEU A 147 13.79 11.70 -6.31
C LEU A 147 12.95 11.82 -7.59
N ALA A 148 12.06 10.85 -7.85
CA ALA A 148 11.26 10.84 -9.08
C ALA A 148 10.36 12.07 -9.22
N LEU A 149 9.74 12.54 -8.14
CA LEU A 149 8.91 13.74 -8.17
C LEU A 149 9.74 15.02 -8.37
N ASN A 150 10.92 15.10 -7.77
CA ASN A 150 11.83 16.22 -8.00
C ASN A 150 12.29 16.28 -9.46
N ASP A 151 12.66 15.13 -10.04
CA ASP A 151 13.18 15.06 -11.40
C ASP A 151 12.08 15.32 -12.45
N GLN A 152 10.83 14.93 -12.16
CA GLN A 152 9.66 15.15 -13.02
C GLN A 152 8.97 16.51 -12.80
N GLY A 153 9.75 17.55 -12.49
CA GLY A 153 9.26 18.94 -12.46
C GLY A 153 9.29 19.62 -11.09
N GLY A 154 10.24 19.25 -10.22
CA GLY A 154 10.46 19.91 -8.93
C GLY A 154 9.29 19.75 -7.96
N ARG A 155 8.63 18.60 -8.00
CA ARG A 155 7.43 18.27 -7.22
C ARG A 155 7.81 17.55 -5.91
N ALA A 156 6.89 17.56 -4.94
CA ALA A 156 7.06 16.85 -3.68
C ALA A 156 5.72 16.42 -3.07
N LEU A 157 5.78 15.48 -2.13
CA LEU A 157 4.65 14.98 -1.34
C LEU A 157 5.06 14.88 0.14
N PRO A 158 4.20 15.23 1.12
CA PRO A 158 4.51 14.99 2.53
C PRO A 158 4.59 13.48 2.81
N HIS A 159 5.72 13.03 3.35
CA HIS A 159 5.94 11.64 3.75
C HIS A 159 6.96 11.56 4.91
N GLY A 160 7.13 10.36 5.45
CA GLY A 160 8.08 10.06 6.52
C GLY A 160 9.54 10.11 6.07
N LEU A 161 10.45 10.05 7.03
CA LEU A 161 11.88 10.29 6.80
C LEU A 161 12.60 9.09 6.18
N CYS A 162 12.17 7.86 6.52
CA CYS A 162 12.92 6.65 6.21
C CYS A 162 12.80 6.30 4.72
N PRO A 163 13.90 6.32 3.93
CA PRO A 163 13.82 6.15 2.49
C PRO A 163 13.37 4.75 2.07
N LEU A 164 13.61 3.73 2.91
CA LEU A 164 13.26 2.32 2.66
C LEU A 164 11.80 1.97 2.99
N VAL A 165 11.04 2.87 3.60
CA VAL A 165 9.61 2.66 3.84
C VAL A 165 8.89 2.62 2.49
N GLY A 166 7.94 1.70 2.34
CA GLY A 166 7.14 1.59 1.12
C GLY A 166 5.86 2.41 1.19
N LEU A 167 5.46 2.98 0.06
CA LEU A 167 4.31 3.88 -0.05
C LEU A 167 3.02 3.24 0.46
N GLY A 168 2.69 2.02 0.02
CA GLY A 168 1.40 1.39 0.30
C GLY A 168 1.06 1.36 1.80
N GLY A 169 1.97 0.84 2.63
CA GLY A 169 1.77 0.79 4.08
C GLY A 169 1.93 2.12 4.79
N HIS A 170 2.61 3.11 4.20
CA HIS A 170 2.77 4.43 4.80
C HIS A 170 1.51 5.28 4.57
N ALA A 171 1.04 5.31 3.33
CA ALA A 171 -0.07 6.09 2.86
C ALA A 171 -1.43 5.52 3.32
N ALA A 172 -1.54 4.20 3.48
CA ALA A 172 -2.78 3.57 3.97
C ALA A 172 -3.05 3.81 5.47
N PHE A 173 -2.09 4.34 6.22
CA PHE A 173 -2.19 4.50 7.68
C PHE A 173 -1.81 5.92 8.15
N GLY A 174 -1.71 6.89 7.24
CA GLY A 174 -1.33 8.26 7.55
C GLY A 174 -0.19 8.73 6.68
N GLY A 175 1.01 8.59 7.23
CA GLY A 175 2.25 9.04 6.64
C GLY A 175 2.66 10.42 7.16
N TYR A 176 3.49 10.42 8.20
CA TYR A 176 3.89 11.61 8.93
C TYR A 176 5.40 11.86 8.78
N GLY A 177 5.76 13.13 8.56
CA GLY A 177 7.16 13.59 8.52
C GLY A 177 7.28 15.10 8.73
N PHE A 178 8.46 15.65 8.43
CA PHE A 178 8.80 17.04 8.75
C PHE A 178 7.87 18.07 8.08
N THR A 179 7.37 17.77 6.88
CA THR A 179 6.48 18.66 6.13
C THR A 179 5.01 18.51 6.54
N SER A 180 4.66 17.55 7.41
CA SER A 180 3.26 17.25 7.70
C SER A 180 2.51 18.37 8.41
N ARG A 181 3.18 19.18 9.23
CA ARG A 181 2.55 20.35 9.86
C ARG A 181 2.04 21.38 8.85
N GLN A 182 2.72 21.50 7.71
CA GLN A 182 2.37 22.48 6.67
C GLN A 182 1.53 21.87 5.57
N TRP A 183 1.80 20.61 5.20
CA TRP A 183 1.23 19.97 4.00
C TRP A 183 0.23 18.86 4.31
N GLY A 184 0.06 18.45 5.57
CA GLY A 184 -0.76 17.30 5.96
C GLY A 184 -0.02 15.96 5.88
N LEU A 185 -0.74 14.87 6.07
CA LEU A 185 -0.21 13.51 5.95
C LEU A 185 -0.05 13.10 4.47
N THR A 186 0.69 12.02 4.22
CA THR A 186 0.72 11.38 2.89
C THR A 186 -0.68 11.04 2.40
N LEU A 187 -1.52 10.49 3.29
CA LEU A 187 -2.89 10.09 2.94
C LEU A 187 -3.77 11.24 2.47
N ASP A 188 -3.50 12.47 2.94
CA ASP A 188 -4.30 13.66 2.61
C ASP A 188 -4.09 14.09 1.16
N LYS A 189 -3.04 13.57 0.51
CA LYS A 189 -2.74 13.84 -0.91
C LYS A 189 -3.33 12.83 -1.86
N ILE A 190 -3.91 11.74 -1.37
CA ILE A 190 -4.46 10.72 -2.26
C ILE A 190 -5.87 11.10 -2.70
N ILE A 191 -6.09 11.15 -4.02
CA ILE A 191 -7.37 11.50 -4.63
C ILE A 191 -8.12 10.30 -5.20
N SER A 192 -7.41 9.24 -5.54
CA SER A 192 -7.97 8.00 -6.09
C SER A 192 -7.03 6.82 -5.84
N HIS A 193 -7.55 5.61 -5.97
CA HIS A 193 -6.77 4.39 -5.92
C HIS A 193 -7.43 3.34 -6.78
N GLU A 194 -6.64 2.52 -7.42
CA GLU A 194 -7.09 1.24 -7.93
C GLU A 194 -7.05 0.22 -6.79
N VAL A 195 -8.09 -0.58 -6.63
CA VAL A 195 -8.26 -1.51 -5.51
C VAL A 195 -8.60 -2.89 -6.09
N VAL A 196 -7.93 -3.92 -5.57
CA VAL A 196 -8.22 -5.31 -5.92
C VAL A 196 -9.02 -5.92 -4.77
N LEU A 197 -10.26 -6.31 -5.07
CA LEU A 197 -11.17 -6.90 -4.08
C LEU A 197 -10.89 -8.40 -3.90
N GLY A 198 -11.51 -9.00 -2.88
CA GLY A 198 -11.31 -10.42 -2.54
C GLY A 198 -11.74 -11.40 -3.64
N ASP A 199 -12.67 -11.01 -4.50
CA ASP A 199 -13.06 -11.78 -5.71
C ASP A 199 -12.11 -11.54 -6.90
N GLY A 200 -11.11 -10.66 -6.72
CA GLY A 200 -10.17 -10.20 -7.73
C GLY A 200 -10.78 -9.26 -8.79
N SER A 201 -11.94 -8.64 -8.51
CA SER A 201 -12.38 -7.49 -9.28
C SER A 201 -11.49 -6.27 -9.00
N ILE A 202 -11.30 -5.44 -10.03
CA ILE A 202 -10.50 -4.22 -9.96
C ILE A 202 -11.44 -3.03 -10.02
N VAL A 203 -11.37 -2.16 -9.02
CA VAL A 203 -12.23 -0.97 -8.92
C VAL A 203 -11.41 0.29 -8.65
N THR A 204 -11.90 1.43 -9.12
CA THR A 204 -11.34 2.73 -8.73
C THR A 204 -12.10 3.30 -7.55
N ALA A 205 -11.40 3.56 -6.45
CA ALA A 205 -11.92 4.21 -5.25
C ALA A 205 -11.45 5.67 -5.17
N SER A 206 -12.40 6.60 -5.16
CA SER A 206 -12.23 8.05 -5.06
C SER A 206 -13.38 8.67 -4.26
N LYS A 207 -13.41 10.00 -4.11
CA LYS A 207 -14.55 10.68 -3.47
C LYS A 207 -15.87 10.51 -4.23
N THR A 208 -15.83 10.22 -5.53
CA THR A 208 -17.02 10.16 -6.41
C THR A 208 -17.27 8.78 -7.01
N SER A 209 -16.38 7.80 -6.79
CA SER A 209 -16.53 6.41 -7.26
C SER A 209 -16.04 5.47 -6.17
N ASN A 210 -16.89 4.52 -5.73
CA ASN A 210 -16.64 3.65 -4.57
C ASN A 210 -16.14 4.42 -3.32
N PRO A 211 -16.89 5.42 -2.84
CA PRO A 211 -16.43 6.33 -1.77
C PRO A 211 -16.24 5.63 -0.43
N ASP A 212 -17.03 4.60 -0.14
CA ASP A 212 -16.85 3.73 1.02
C ASP A 212 -15.47 3.06 1.02
N LEU A 213 -15.05 2.48 -0.10
CA LEU A 213 -13.70 1.92 -0.28
C LEU A 213 -12.62 3.01 -0.18
N PHE A 214 -12.91 4.22 -0.65
CA PHE A 214 -12.00 5.36 -0.48
C PHE A 214 -11.84 5.74 1.00
N TRP A 215 -12.86 5.61 1.84
CA TRP A 215 -12.79 5.97 3.27
C TRP A 215 -12.24 4.88 4.19
N VAL A 216 -12.33 3.59 3.84
CA VAL A 216 -11.87 2.44 4.67
C VAL A 216 -10.34 2.39 4.90
N ARG A 217 -9.56 3.34 4.40
CA ARG A 217 -8.10 3.52 4.61
C ARG A 217 -7.70 3.89 6.06
N SER A 218 -8.38 3.37 7.07
CA SER A 218 -8.02 3.50 8.48
C SER A 218 -8.53 2.26 9.22
N PRO A 219 -7.67 1.32 9.65
CA PRO A 219 -8.10 0.28 10.56
C PRO A 219 -8.32 0.93 11.93
N GLY A 220 -9.57 1.24 12.21
CA GLY A 220 -10.02 1.72 13.52
C GLY A 220 -10.19 3.23 13.61
N ILE A 221 -11.32 3.73 13.11
CA ILE A 221 -12.27 4.60 13.84
C ILE A 221 -13.59 4.48 13.08
N ARG A 222 -14.53 3.72 13.63
CA ARG A 222 -15.95 3.91 13.32
C ARG A 222 -16.43 5.06 14.21
N ARG A 223 -16.94 6.13 13.59
CA ARG A 223 -17.87 7.13 14.16
C ARG A 223 -17.36 7.95 15.35
N ILE A 224 -16.92 9.19 15.09
CA ILE A 224 -17.19 10.34 15.98
C ILE A 224 -17.85 11.43 15.14
N LEU A 225 -18.99 11.90 15.64
CA LEU A 225 -19.85 12.98 15.14
C LEU A 225 -19.21 14.36 15.39
N ARG A 226 -19.45 15.32 14.50
CA ARG A 226 -20.19 16.59 14.72
C ARG A 226 -19.79 17.64 13.69
N ASP A 227 -20.79 18.40 13.25
CA ASP A 227 -20.63 19.73 12.66
C ASP A 227 -19.52 20.51 13.38
N TYR A 228 -18.56 21.02 12.61
CA TYR A 228 -17.75 22.14 13.05
C TYR A 228 -18.19 23.35 12.24
N ASP A 229 -19.06 24.11 12.87
CA ASP A 229 -19.45 25.45 12.46
C ASP A 229 -18.20 26.33 12.39
N ARG A 230 -18.08 27.08 11.29
CA ARG A 230 -16.86 27.75 10.84
C ARG A 230 -16.57 29.05 11.60
N ASP A 231 -17.42 29.41 12.56
CA ASP A 231 -17.42 30.74 13.18
C ASP A 231 -16.93 30.77 14.65
N SER A 232 -16.20 29.76 15.15
CA SER A 232 -15.78 29.70 16.57
C SER A 232 -14.26 29.64 16.81
N LEU A 233 -13.48 30.52 16.16
CA LEU A 233 -12.13 30.85 16.65
C LEU A 233 -12.02 32.36 16.94
N PRO A 234 -11.60 32.76 18.17
CA PRO A 234 -11.38 34.16 18.47
C PRO A 234 -10.18 34.69 17.68
N ASP A 235 -10.37 35.90 17.15
CA ASP A 235 -9.39 36.70 16.42
C ASP A 235 -8.12 36.86 17.26
N ARG A 236 -7.00 36.32 16.79
CA ARG A 236 -5.69 36.58 17.38
C ARG A 236 -5.10 37.84 16.74
N ASN A 237 -5.74 38.96 17.01
CA ASN A 237 -5.19 40.30 16.84
C ASN A 237 -5.51 41.12 18.09
N GLY A 238 -4.54 41.22 19.00
CA GLY A 238 -4.61 42.13 20.14
C GLY A 238 -3.69 41.71 21.28
N ALA A 239 -2.57 42.43 21.41
CA ALA A 239 -1.76 42.68 22.61
C ALA A 239 -1.38 41.49 23.52
#